data_AF-A0A6I1GF83-F1
#
_entry.id   AF-A0A6I1GF83-F1
#
_cell.length_a   1.000
_cell.length_b   1.000
_cell.length_c   1.000
_cell.angle_alpha   90.00
_cell.angle_beta   90.00
_cell.angle_gamma   90.00
#
_symmetry.space_group_name_H-M   'P 1'
#
loop_
_entity.id
_entity.type
_entity.pdbx_description
1 polymer ?
#
loop_
_entity_poly.entity_id
_entity_poly.type
_entity_poly.pdbx_seq_one_letter_code
_entity_poly.pdbx_strand_id
1 'polypeptide(L)'
;MTGTSAETSAEHHVRVSTQDADYTPASELLEALGTTISPDLLVQALTHRSFSHENPGALNYERLEFLGDAVLELVSTETLFKLHPDMTEGQLAKMRAKAVSEDALSAIAKTKLKVGPYILLGHGEAEQGGAEKNSILCDIVESLIGATFLEHGIDEARKVVHRLIDDTLAEVATEGPALDWKTSLTVKAHELGKPEPVYHMEVSGPEYAQVFTAKASLGDNDQIIGVGKGSSKRKAQLAAAEAGWKALDRQHKSDALKKRTK
;
A
#
# COMPACT_ATOMS: atom_id res chain seq x y z
N MET A 1 70.06 -29.30 45.45
CA MET A 1 69.29 -28.13 45.94
C MET A 1 69.54 -27.04 44.92
N THR A 2 68.66 -26.73 43.98
CA THR A 2 67.30 -26.15 44.08
C THR A 2 66.55 -26.58 42.79
N GLY A 3 65.32 -27.09 42.81
CA GLY A 3 64.08 -26.37 43.10
C GLY A 3 63.64 -25.54 41.88
N THR A 4 62.69 -26.04 41.07
CA THR A 4 61.31 -25.49 40.90
C THR A 4 61.28 -24.53 39.68
N SER A 5 60.35 -24.44 38.73
CA SER A 5 58.97 -24.91 38.51
C SER A 5 58.73 -24.99 36.99
N ALA A 6 57.86 -25.91 36.58
CA ALA A 6 57.21 -25.89 35.27
C ALA A 6 56.14 -24.79 35.26
N GLU A 7 56.19 -23.88 34.31
CA GLU A 7 55.07 -22.99 33.97
C GLU A 7 54.41 -23.48 32.69
N THR A 8 53.27 -24.13 32.89
CA THR A 8 52.26 -24.42 31.88
C THR A 8 51.54 -23.13 31.52
N SER A 9 51.86 -22.53 30.37
CA SER A 9 51.03 -21.49 29.77
C SER A 9 49.82 -22.14 29.09
N ALA A 10 48.68 -22.11 29.77
CA ALA A 10 47.39 -22.40 29.18
C ALA A 10 47.04 -21.26 28.20
N GLU A 11 47.12 -21.54 26.90
CA GLU A 11 46.54 -20.69 25.87
C GLU A 11 45.02 -20.65 26.07
N HIS A 12 44.54 -19.55 26.66
CA HIS A 12 43.12 -19.28 26.77
C HIS A 12 42.60 -18.96 25.36
N HIS A 13 42.05 -19.98 24.73
CA HIS A 13 41.38 -19.93 23.45
C HIS A 13 40.12 -19.06 23.57
N VAL A 14 40.25 -17.74 23.39
CA VAL A 14 39.10 -16.86 23.20
C VAL A 14 38.55 -17.16 21.80
N ARG A 15 37.62 -18.12 21.74
CA ARG A 15 36.68 -18.19 20.61
C ARG A 15 35.86 -16.92 20.66
N VAL A 16 36.28 -15.91 19.91
CA VAL A 16 35.38 -14.83 19.50
C VAL A 16 34.30 -15.51 18.68
N SER A 17 33.11 -15.57 19.25
CA SER A 17 31.89 -15.99 18.55
C SER A 17 31.75 -15.11 17.31
N THR A 18 31.94 -15.68 16.13
CA THR A 18 31.80 -14.99 14.84
C THR A 18 30.32 -14.81 14.44
N GLN A 19 29.42 -14.55 15.39
CA GLN A 19 27.98 -14.46 15.13
C GLN A 19 27.42 -13.05 15.03
N ASP A 20 28.22 -11.99 15.27
CA ASP A 20 27.73 -10.61 15.24
C ASP A 20 28.51 -9.70 14.26
N ALA A 21 28.90 -10.22 13.09
CA ALA A 21 29.87 -9.54 12.20
C ALA A 21 29.28 -8.73 11.02
N ASP A 22 27.98 -8.78 10.69
CA ASP A 22 27.47 -8.16 9.45
C ASP A 22 26.15 -7.36 9.60
N TYR A 23 25.79 -6.93 10.83
CA TYR A 23 24.62 -6.06 11.01
C TYR A 23 25.01 -4.60 10.77
N THR A 24 24.94 -4.15 9.52
CA THR A 24 25.00 -2.71 9.21
C THR A 24 23.65 -2.07 9.55
N PRO A 25 23.58 -0.79 9.93
CA PRO A 25 22.28 -0.12 10.15
C PRO A 25 21.33 -0.28 8.95
N ALA A 26 21.86 -0.39 7.73
CA ALA A 26 21.07 -0.59 6.52
C ALA A 26 20.45 -2.00 6.39
N SER A 27 20.84 -2.98 7.21
CA SER A 27 20.28 -4.35 7.15
C SER A 27 18.78 -4.35 7.44
N GLU A 28 18.32 -3.58 8.43
CA GLU A 28 16.89 -3.48 8.76
C GLU A 28 16.08 -2.91 7.59
N LEU A 29 16.62 -1.91 6.90
CA LEU A 29 16.00 -1.32 5.72
C LEU A 29 15.91 -2.34 4.57
N LEU A 30 16.99 -3.06 4.30
CA LEU A 30 17.04 -4.07 3.24
C LEU A 30 16.13 -5.27 3.53
N GLU A 31 16.05 -5.71 4.80
CA GLU A 31 15.09 -6.73 5.24
C GLU A 31 13.63 -6.26 5.10
N ALA A 32 13.35 -5.00 5.46
CA ALA A 32 12.04 -4.40 5.28
C ALA A 32 11.68 -4.31 3.78
N LEU A 33 12.63 -3.92 2.94
CA LEU A 33 12.48 -3.87 1.47
C LEU A 33 12.30 -5.27 0.86
N GLY A 34 12.91 -6.29 1.46
CA GLY A 34 12.82 -7.69 1.02
C GLY A 34 13.80 -8.06 -0.10
N THR A 35 14.87 -7.28 -0.28
CA THR A 35 15.94 -7.53 -1.26
C THR A 35 17.26 -6.91 -0.79
N THR A 36 18.35 -7.19 -1.48
CA THR A 36 19.66 -6.56 -1.26
C THR A 36 19.92 -5.47 -2.30
N ILE A 37 20.65 -4.41 -1.94
CA ILE A 37 21.15 -3.41 -2.89
C ILE A 37 22.63 -3.19 -2.57
N SER A 38 23.47 -3.12 -3.61
CA SER A 38 24.90 -2.82 -3.45
C SER A 38 25.11 -1.50 -2.69
N PRO A 39 26.13 -1.40 -1.82
CA PRO A 39 26.28 -0.26 -0.91
C PRO A 39 26.28 1.11 -1.62
N ASP A 40 27.01 1.26 -2.72
CA ASP A 40 27.09 2.53 -3.45
C ASP A 40 25.75 2.93 -4.07
N LEU A 41 25.01 1.95 -4.61
CA LEU A 41 23.69 2.19 -5.20
C LEU A 41 22.65 2.51 -4.11
N LEU A 42 22.74 1.87 -2.95
CA LEU A 42 21.88 2.17 -1.81
C LEU A 42 22.12 3.57 -1.26
N VAL A 43 23.39 3.99 -1.15
CA VAL A 43 23.74 5.36 -0.76
C VAL A 43 23.17 6.36 -1.76
N GLN A 44 23.34 6.11 -3.07
CA GLN A 44 22.73 6.96 -4.10
C GLN A 44 21.21 7.03 -3.93
N ALA A 45 20.55 5.89 -3.75
CA ALA A 45 19.11 5.78 -3.62
C ALA A 45 18.54 6.53 -2.40
N LEU A 46 19.37 6.77 -1.39
CA LEU A 46 19.03 7.46 -0.14
C LEU A 46 19.53 8.92 -0.10
N THR A 47 20.18 9.41 -1.16
CA THR A 47 20.78 10.74 -1.20
C THR A 47 19.87 11.76 -1.86
N HIS A 48 19.37 12.71 -1.08
CA HIS A 48 18.59 13.83 -1.61
C HIS A 48 19.50 14.84 -2.32
N ARG A 49 18.94 15.55 -3.30
CA ARG A 49 19.66 16.59 -4.04
C ARG A 49 20.30 17.64 -3.12
N SER A 50 19.70 18.01 -1.98
CA SER A 50 20.32 19.00 -1.08
C SER A 50 21.69 18.54 -0.56
N PHE A 51 21.85 17.25 -0.29
CA PHE A 51 23.13 16.69 0.13
C PHE A 51 24.16 16.73 -1.00
N SER A 52 23.76 16.37 -2.23
CA SER A 52 24.67 16.38 -3.38
C SER A 52 25.10 17.79 -3.80
N HIS A 53 24.28 18.82 -3.54
CA HIS A 53 24.68 20.21 -3.76
C HIS A 53 25.78 20.66 -2.78
N GLU A 54 25.74 20.17 -1.54
CA GLU A 54 26.75 20.47 -0.51
C GLU A 54 27.99 19.58 -0.64
N ASN A 55 27.87 18.41 -1.29
CA ASN A 55 28.93 17.41 -1.43
C ASN A 55 29.18 17.09 -2.92
N PRO A 56 30.03 17.88 -3.61
CA PRO A 56 30.31 17.67 -5.03
C PRO A 56 30.79 16.25 -5.33
N GLY A 57 30.16 15.60 -6.30
CA GLY A 57 30.46 14.22 -6.71
C GLY A 57 29.58 13.15 -6.07
N ALA A 58 28.80 13.49 -5.04
CA ALA A 58 27.75 12.58 -4.54
C ALA A 58 26.61 12.49 -5.57
N LEU A 59 26.23 11.27 -5.92
CA LEU A 59 25.05 11.01 -6.76
C LEU A 59 23.79 11.07 -5.91
N ASN A 60 22.70 11.59 -6.47
CA ASN A 60 21.40 11.66 -5.82
C ASN A 60 20.40 10.67 -6.45
N TYR A 61 19.23 10.56 -5.83
CA TYR A 61 18.21 9.59 -6.21
C TYR A 61 17.37 9.97 -7.43
N GLU A 62 17.39 11.21 -7.95
CA GLU A 62 16.39 11.72 -8.90
C GLU A 62 16.24 10.85 -10.17
N ARG A 63 17.35 10.26 -10.64
CA ARG A 63 17.32 9.33 -11.79
C ARG A 63 16.78 7.94 -11.45
N LEU A 64 16.98 7.48 -10.22
CA LEU A 64 16.47 6.21 -9.71
C LEU A 64 14.98 6.32 -9.42
N GLU A 65 14.54 7.43 -8.82
CA GLU A 65 13.13 7.81 -8.65
C GLU A 65 12.39 7.74 -9.99
N PHE A 66 12.87 8.45 -11.01
CA PHE A 66 12.28 8.43 -12.35
C PHE A 66 12.12 7.01 -12.93
N LEU A 67 13.12 6.15 -12.72
CA LEU A 67 13.07 4.76 -13.17
C LEU A 67 12.10 3.91 -12.33
N GLY A 68 12.11 4.14 -11.03
CA GLY A 68 11.31 3.43 -10.04
C GLY A 68 9.82 3.72 -10.17
N ASP A 69 9.44 4.96 -10.44
CA ASP A 69 8.06 5.36 -10.72
C ASP A 69 7.50 4.56 -11.91
N ALA A 70 8.22 4.51 -13.03
CA ALA A 70 7.80 3.72 -14.20
C ALA A 70 7.63 2.22 -13.89
N VAL A 71 8.51 1.65 -13.06
CA VAL A 71 8.40 0.25 -12.61
C VAL A 71 7.19 0.05 -11.69
N LEU A 72 7.00 0.96 -10.73
CA LEU A 72 5.88 0.96 -9.81
C LEU A 72 4.54 1.06 -10.55
N GLU A 73 4.43 1.97 -11.53
CA GLU A 73 3.25 2.14 -12.37
C GLU A 73 2.93 0.87 -13.15
N LEU A 74 3.93 0.24 -13.78
CA LEU A 74 3.76 -0.99 -14.54
C LEU A 74 3.22 -2.13 -13.66
N VAL A 75 3.90 -2.40 -12.55
CA VAL A 75 3.55 -3.51 -11.66
C VAL A 75 2.19 -3.27 -11.02
N SER A 76 1.89 -2.05 -10.57
CA SER A 76 0.58 -1.69 -10.01
C SER A 76 -0.54 -1.84 -11.03
N THR A 77 -0.33 -1.36 -12.26
CA THR A 77 -1.32 -1.45 -13.34
C THR A 77 -1.60 -2.90 -13.71
N GLU A 78 -0.56 -3.71 -13.88
CA GLU A 78 -0.69 -5.13 -14.21
C GLU A 78 -1.44 -5.90 -13.12
N THR A 79 -1.15 -5.60 -11.85
CA THR A 79 -1.79 -6.22 -10.69
C THR A 79 -3.28 -5.90 -10.67
N LEU A 80 -3.64 -4.62 -10.80
CA LEU A 80 -5.03 -4.18 -10.83
C LEU A 80 -5.80 -4.79 -12.01
N PHE A 81 -5.19 -4.82 -13.19
CA PHE A 81 -5.79 -5.41 -14.39
C PHE A 81 -6.11 -6.90 -14.20
N LYS A 82 -5.20 -7.67 -13.58
CA LYS A 82 -5.40 -9.11 -13.34
C LYS A 82 -6.41 -9.39 -12.23
N LEU A 83 -6.39 -8.61 -11.15
CA LEU A 83 -7.25 -8.83 -9.98
C LEU A 83 -8.69 -8.35 -10.19
N HIS A 84 -8.92 -7.39 -11.10
CA HIS A 84 -10.21 -6.76 -11.29
C HIS A 84 -10.65 -6.75 -12.77
N PRO A 85 -10.88 -7.92 -13.39
CA PRO A 85 -11.23 -8.02 -14.81
C PRO A 85 -12.57 -7.35 -15.19
N ASP A 86 -13.44 -7.13 -14.20
CA ASP A 86 -14.76 -6.50 -14.41
C ASP A 86 -14.75 -4.97 -14.24
N MET A 87 -13.60 -4.37 -13.88
CA MET A 87 -13.49 -2.92 -13.69
C MET A 87 -13.09 -2.19 -14.99
N THR A 88 -13.64 -0.99 -15.16
CA THR A 88 -13.30 -0.09 -16.27
C THR A 88 -11.91 0.53 -16.10
N GLU A 89 -11.33 0.99 -17.21
CA GLU A 89 -10.05 1.73 -17.22
C GLU A 89 -10.01 2.87 -16.20
N GLY A 90 -11.05 3.72 -16.17
CA GLY A 90 -11.10 4.86 -15.24
C GLY A 90 -11.16 4.45 -13.77
N GLN A 91 -11.80 3.32 -13.44
CA GLN A 91 -11.80 2.76 -12.08
C GLN A 91 -10.41 2.25 -11.70
N LEU A 92 -9.77 1.47 -12.59
CA LEU A 92 -8.42 0.95 -12.38
C LEU A 92 -7.40 2.10 -12.24
N ALA A 93 -7.48 3.11 -13.10
CA ALA A 93 -6.61 4.29 -13.04
C ALA A 93 -6.77 5.06 -11.72
N LYS A 94 -7.99 5.21 -11.22
CA LYS A 94 -8.25 5.86 -9.93
C LYS A 94 -7.74 5.03 -8.74
N MET A 95 -7.85 3.71 -8.81
CA MET A 95 -7.27 2.83 -7.80
C MET A 95 -5.75 2.92 -7.79
N ARG A 96 -5.12 2.85 -8.97
CA ARG A 96 -3.67 3.04 -9.12
C ARG A 96 -3.24 4.38 -8.52
N ALA A 97 -3.84 5.48 -8.98
CA ALA A 97 -3.48 6.83 -8.53
C ALA A 97 -3.57 7.02 -7.01
N LYS A 98 -4.48 6.31 -6.33
CA LYS A 98 -4.56 6.34 -4.87
C LYS A 98 -3.55 5.41 -4.21
N ALA A 99 -3.29 4.24 -4.77
CA ALA A 99 -2.38 3.26 -4.20
C ALA A 99 -0.90 3.66 -4.29
N VAL A 100 -0.55 4.44 -5.31
CA VAL A 100 0.80 4.97 -5.54
C VAL A 100 0.88 6.48 -5.33
N SER A 101 -0.02 7.07 -4.53
CA SER A 101 0.04 8.50 -4.23
C SER A 101 1.16 8.85 -3.25
N GLU A 102 1.57 10.12 -3.22
CA GLU A 102 2.54 10.64 -2.23
C GLU A 102 2.15 10.27 -0.79
N ASP A 103 0.86 10.41 -0.44
CA ASP A 103 0.36 10.03 0.89
C ASP A 103 0.55 8.54 1.18
N ALA A 104 0.29 7.66 0.20
CA ALA A 104 0.42 6.22 0.37
C ALA A 104 1.89 5.78 0.46
N LEU A 105 2.73 6.29 -0.44
CA LEU A 105 4.15 5.94 -0.49
C LEU A 105 4.91 6.51 0.70
N SER A 106 4.64 7.75 1.11
CA SER A 106 5.23 8.32 2.33
C SER A 106 4.79 7.59 3.60
N ALA A 107 3.55 7.09 3.67
CA ALA A 107 3.12 6.22 4.77
C ALA A 107 3.89 4.89 4.79
N ILE A 108 4.12 4.26 3.64
CA ILE A 108 4.96 3.06 3.51
C ILE A 108 6.39 3.35 3.96
N ALA A 109 6.97 4.47 3.51
CA ALA A 109 8.31 4.90 3.89
C ALA A 109 8.47 5.06 5.41
N LYS A 110 7.45 5.61 6.09
CA LYS A 110 7.43 5.81 7.55
C LYS A 110 7.19 4.51 8.33
N THR A 111 6.26 3.68 7.87
CA THR A 111 5.73 2.56 8.68
C THR A 111 6.38 1.22 8.38
N LYS A 112 6.60 0.91 7.09
CA LYS A 112 7.19 -0.35 6.65
C LYS A 112 8.70 -0.26 6.59
N LEU A 113 9.23 0.77 5.91
CA LEU A 113 10.68 0.91 5.69
C LEU A 113 11.38 1.67 6.82
N LYS A 114 10.67 2.55 7.53
CA LYS A 114 11.22 3.46 8.55
C LYS A 114 12.47 4.18 8.04
N VAL A 115 12.39 4.73 6.81
CA VAL A 115 13.58 5.12 6.05
C VAL A 115 14.23 6.44 6.51
N GLY A 116 13.51 7.27 7.26
CA GLY A 116 13.94 8.62 7.68
C GLY A 116 15.38 8.71 8.20
N PRO A 117 15.82 7.86 9.14
CA PRO A 117 17.19 7.87 9.68
C PRO A 117 18.31 7.59 8.66
N TYR A 118 17.98 7.03 7.50
CA TYR A 118 18.96 6.66 6.46
C TYR A 118 19.10 7.70 5.35
N ILE A 119 18.22 8.72 5.31
CA ILE A 119 18.21 9.71 4.22
C ILE A 119 19.36 10.70 4.42
N LEU A 120 20.17 10.86 3.37
CA LEU A 120 21.24 11.86 3.34
C LEU A 120 20.67 13.19 2.85
N LEU A 121 20.67 14.18 3.74
CA LEU A 121 20.15 15.52 3.52
C LEU A 121 21.25 16.55 3.73
N GLY A 122 21.28 17.59 2.91
CA GLY A 122 22.05 18.80 3.17
C GLY A 122 21.57 19.50 4.45
N HIS A 123 22.44 20.29 5.07
CA HIS A 123 22.22 20.87 6.40
C HIS A 123 20.90 21.64 6.49
N GLY A 124 20.65 22.54 5.54
CA GLY A 124 19.43 23.38 5.55
C GLY A 124 18.13 22.58 5.33
N GLU A 125 18.19 21.45 4.61
CA GLU A 125 17.03 20.58 4.41
C GLU A 125 16.77 19.72 5.65
N ALA A 126 17.84 19.25 6.31
CA ALA A 126 17.75 18.52 7.56
C ALA A 126 17.12 19.37 8.68
N GLU A 127 17.52 20.64 8.82
CA GLU A 127 16.94 21.58 9.80
C GLU A 127 15.45 21.84 9.58
N GLN A 128 14.98 21.73 8.34
CA GLN A 128 13.56 21.88 7.98
C GLN A 128 12.76 20.57 8.13
N GLY A 129 13.37 19.52 8.70
CA GLY A 129 12.72 18.23 8.87
C GLY A 129 12.53 17.47 7.56
N GLY A 130 13.46 17.60 6.60
CA GLY A 130 13.37 16.93 5.30
C GLY A 130 13.11 15.42 5.38
N ALA A 131 13.64 14.74 6.40
CA ALA A 131 13.46 13.30 6.61
C ALA A 131 11.99 12.90 6.90
N GLU A 132 11.13 13.86 7.24
CA GLU A 132 9.71 13.65 7.54
C GLU A 132 8.77 14.17 6.44
N LYS A 133 9.31 14.90 5.45
CA LYS A 133 8.54 15.47 4.34
C LYS A 133 8.01 14.35 3.45
N ASN A 134 6.69 14.37 3.20
CA ASN A 134 6.02 13.32 2.42
C ASN A 134 6.59 13.21 1.00
N SER A 135 6.89 14.33 0.34
CA SER A 135 7.48 14.32 -1.00
C SER A 135 8.82 13.58 -1.04
N ILE A 136 9.77 13.90 -0.15
CA ILE A 136 11.08 13.22 -0.10
C ILE A 136 10.91 11.73 0.20
N LEU A 137 10.02 11.39 1.14
CA LEU A 137 9.76 10.00 1.50
C LEU A 137 9.12 9.19 0.37
N CYS A 138 8.26 9.82 -0.43
CA CYS A 138 7.69 9.24 -1.64
C CYS A 138 8.80 8.93 -2.66
N ASP A 139 9.61 9.93 -3.00
CA ASP A 139 10.70 9.78 -3.97
C ASP A 139 11.69 8.69 -3.55
N ILE A 140 11.97 8.57 -2.25
CA ILE A 140 12.87 7.54 -1.72
C ILE A 140 12.31 6.13 -1.94
N VAL A 141 10.99 5.93 -1.79
CA VAL A 141 10.37 4.63 -2.06
C VAL A 141 10.52 4.27 -3.53
N GLU A 142 10.24 5.21 -4.43
CA GLU A 142 10.41 5.03 -5.88
C GLU A 142 11.87 4.77 -6.22
N SER A 143 12.79 5.55 -5.67
CA SER A 143 14.23 5.37 -5.82
C SER A 143 14.72 3.98 -5.40
N LEU A 144 14.25 3.43 -4.27
CA LEU A 144 14.60 2.08 -3.83
C LEU A 144 14.05 0.99 -4.78
N ILE A 145 12.86 1.22 -5.36
CA ILE A 145 12.31 0.36 -6.42
C ILE A 145 13.19 0.45 -7.68
N GLY A 146 13.58 1.66 -8.08
CA GLY A 146 14.45 1.91 -9.23
C GLY A 146 15.84 1.27 -9.07
N ALA A 147 16.43 1.38 -7.88
CA ALA A 147 17.68 0.72 -7.52
C ALA A 147 17.56 -0.82 -7.58
N THR A 148 16.48 -1.37 -7.02
CA THR A 148 16.21 -2.81 -7.11
C THR A 148 16.09 -3.28 -8.55
N PHE A 149 15.36 -2.54 -9.39
CA PHE A 149 15.21 -2.86 -10.80
C PHE A 149 16.55 -2.77 -11.55
N LEU A 150 17.36 -1.75 -11.26
CA LEU A 150 18.66 -1.57 -11.91
C LEU A 150 19.62 -2.72 -11.60
N GLU A 151 19.60 -3.23 -10.36
CA GLU A 151 20.53 -4.27 -9.91
C GLU A 151 20.03 -5.69 -10.22
N HIS A 152 18.73 -5.95 -10.05
CA HIS A 152 18.17 -7.31 -10.08
C HIS A 152 17.13 -7.53 -11.18
N GLY A 153 16.74 -6.49 -11.92
CA GLY A 153 15.75 -6.58 -12.99
C GLY A 153 14.29 -6.60 -12.49
N ILE A 154 13.37 -6.76 -13.45
CA ILE A 154 11.92 -6.58 -13.23
C ILE A 154 11.30 -7.61 -12.28
N ASP A 155 11.81 -8.85 -12.24
CA ASP A 155 11.20 -9.91 -11.45
C ASP A 155 11.40 -9.70 -9.95
N GLU A 156 12.58 -9.25 -9.52
CA GLU A 156 12.82 -8.88 -8.13
C GLU A 156 12.14 -7.55 -7.78
N ALA A 157 12.22 -6.55 -8.66
CA ALA A 157 11.54 -5.27 -8.44
C ALA A 157 10.02 -5.46 -8.25
N ARG A 158 9.40 -6.37 -9.00
CA ARG A 158 7.99 -6.76 -8.83
C ARG A 158 7.70 -7.30 -7.43
N LYS A 159 8.55 -8.15 -6.88
CA LYS A 159 8.38 -8.68 -5.51
C LYS A 159 8.45 -7.58 -4.47
N VAL A 160 9.41 -6.66 -4.63
CA VAL A 160 9.54 -5.47 -3.77
C VAL A 160 8.28 -4.61 -3.85
N VAL A 161 7.81 -4.27 -5.05
CA VAL A 161 6.57 -3.48 -5.22
C VAL A 161 5.41 -4.16 -4.50
N HIS A 162 5.13 -5.43 -4.77
CA HIS A 162 4.05 -6.17 -4.10
C HIS A 162 4.15 -6.16 -2.58
N ARG A 163 5.36 -6.39 -2.03
CA ARG A 163 5.60 -6.32 -0.59
C ARG A 163 5.26 -4.95 0.01
N LEU A 164 5.55 -3.87 -0.73
CA LEU A 164 5.31 -2.51 -0.27
C LEU A 164 3.83 -2.12 -0.39
N ILE A 165 3.20 -2.36 -1.55
CA ILE A 165 1.91 -1.73 -1.88
C ILE A 165 0.70 -2.68 -1.83
N ASP A 166 0.85 -4.00 -1.72
CA ASP A 166 -0.32 -4.91 -1.82
C ASP A 166 -1.38 -4.65 -0.76
N ASP A 167 -0.98 -4.34 0.48
CA ASP A 167 -1.92 -3.94 1.53
C ASP A 167 -2.68 -2.67 1.16
N THR A 168 -1.98 -1.68 0.59
CA THR A 168 -2.57 -0.44 0.10
C THR A 168 -3.49 -0.70 -1.08
N LEU A 169 -3.13 -1.57 -2.02
CA LEU A 169 -3.98 -1.96 -3.14
C LEU A 169 -5.26 -2.65 -2.64
N ALA A 170 -5.15 -3.54 -1.66
CA ALA A 170 -6.30 -4.20 -1.03
C ALA A 170 -7.19 -3.18 -0.31
N GLU A 171 -6.60 -2.27 0.46
CA GLU A 171 -7.34 -1.18 1.10
C GLU A 171 -8.03 -0.31 0.06
N VAL A 172 -7.33 0.14 -0.98
CA VAL A 172 -7.89 0.93 -2.08
C VAL A 172 -8.90 0.13 -2.92
N ALA A 173 -8.87 -1.19 -2.96
CA ALA A 173 -9.97 -1.97 -3.52
C ALA A 173 -11.23 -1.89 -2.65
N THR A 174 -11.07 -1.75 -1.33
CA THR A 174 -12.19 -1.52 -0.40
C THR A 174 -12.59 -0.05 -0.26
N GLU A 175 -11.69 0.89 -0.58
CA GLU A 175 -11.83 2.33 -0.36
C GLU A 175 -11.84 3.21 -1.62
N GLY A 176 -11.41 2.66 -2.75
CA GLY A 176 -11.61 3.18 -4.09
C GLY A 176 -13.09 3.46 -4.30
N PRO A 177 -13.46 4.24 -5.34
CA PRO A 177 -14.82 4.79 -5.42
C PRO A 177 -15.81 3.67 -5.15
N ALA A 178 -16.84 3.94 -4.36
CA ALA A 178 -18.04 3.11 -4.29
C ALA A 178 -18.11 2.25 -5.54
N LEU A 179 -17.91 0.93 -5.42
CA LEU A 179 -17.57 0.00 -6.48
C LEU A 179 -18.75 -0.11 -7.45
N ASP A 180 -18.95 0.98 -8.17
CA ASP A 180 -20.20 1.62 -8.58
C ASP A 180 -21.47 1.32 -7.75
N TRP A 181 -21.46 0.62 -6.61
CA TRP A 181 -22.66 -0.08 -6.12
C TRP A 181 -23.79 0.87 -5.79
N LYS A 182 -23.51 2.08 -5.30
CA LYS A 182 -24.56 3.08 -5.09
C LYS A 182 -25.15 3.55 -6.42
N THR A 183 -24.28 3.93 -7.36
CA THR A 183 -24.66 4.37 -8.70
C THR A 183 -25.25 3.22 -9.53
N SER A 184 -24.61 2.06 -9.63
CA SER A 184 -25.11 0.82 -10.20
C SER A 184 -26.43 0.39 -9.59
N LEU A 185 -26.63 0.54 -8.27
CA LEU A 185 -27.94 0.31 -7.65
C LEU A 185 -28.96 1.34 -8.12
N THR A 186 -28.59 2.63 -8.20
CA THR A 186 -29.45 3.68 -8.76
C THR A 186 -29.81 3.42 -10.23
N VAL A 187 -28.83 3.06 -11.07
CA VAL A 187 -29.00 2.69 -12.48
C VAL A 187 -29.90 1.47 -12.59
N LYS A 188 -29.65 0.41 -11.82
CA LYS A 188 -30.47 -0.80 -11.81
C LYS A 188 -31.90 -0.54 -11.32
N ALA A 189 -32.07 0.30 -10.29
CA ALA A 189 -33.39 0.71 -9.84
C ALA A 189 -34.13 1.45 -10.96
N HIS A 190 -33.47 2.40 -11.63
CA HIS A 190 -34.02 3.13 -12.76
C HIS A 190 -34.38 2.22 -13.95
N GLU A 191 -33.51 1.27 -14.33
CA GLU A 191 -33.79 0.25 -15.37
C GLU A 191 -35.03 -0.60 -15.06
N LEU A 192 -35.30 -0.85 -13.78
CA LEU A 192 -36.45 -1.61 -13.31
C LEU A 192 -37.70 -0.73 -13.08
N GLY A 193 -37.64 0.56 -13.40
CA GLY A 193 -38.71 1.53 -13.14
C GLY A 193 -38.99 1.74 -11.65
N LYS A 194 -38.00 1.52 -10.79
CA LYS A 194 -38.09 1.72 -9.33
C LYS A 194 -37.55 3.10 -8.93
N PRO A 195 -38.00 3.65 -7.79
CA PRO A 195 -37.48 4.90 -7.23
C PRO A 195 -35.99 4.86 -6.90
N GLU A 196 -35.40 6.01 -6.60
CA GLU A 196 -33.99 6.08 -6.21
C GLU A 196 -33.75 5.45 -4.82
N PRO A 197 -32.63 4.73 -4.61
CA PRO A 197 -32.32 4.12 -3.31
C PRO A 197 -32.00 5.14 -2.22
N VAL A 198 -32.65 5.00 -1.06
CA VAL A 198 -32.40 5.81 0.14
C VAL A 198 -31.58 4.99 1.15
N TYR A 199 -30.67 5.64 1.88
CA TYR A 199 -29.80 4.96 2.86
C TYR A 199 -30.06 5.46 4.27
N HIS A 200 -30.46 4.55 5.16
CA HIS A 200 -30.57 4.80 6.60
C HIS A 200 -29.37 4.23 7.34
N MET A 201 -28.88 4.97 8.34
CA MET A 201 -27.65 4.65 9.07
C MET A 201 -27.92 4.42 10.55
N GLU A 202 -27.37 3.34 11.08
CA GLU A 202 -27.37 2.99 12.50
C GLU A 202 -25.93 2.83 12.97
N VAL A 203 -25.62 3.27 14.19
CA VAL A 203 -24.28 3.14 14.80
C VAL A 203 -24.44 2.40 16.12
N SER A 204 -23.53 1.46 16.37
CA SER A 204 -23.50 0.66 17.58
C SER A 204 -22.05 0.41 18.02
N GLY A 205 -21.85 -0.09 19.24
CA GLY A 205 -20.52 -0.35 19.80
C GLY A 205 -19.91 0.84 20.54
N PRO A 206 -18.81 0.61 21.28
CA PRO A 206 -18.11 1.66 22.02
C PRO A 206 -17.39 2.61 21.05
N GLU A 207 -17.04 3.81 21.52
CA GLU A 207 -16.46 4.87 20.69
C GLU A 207 -15.17 4.45 19.97
N TYR A 208 -14.36 3.59 20.60
CA TYR A 208 -13.14 3.02 20.04
C TYR A 208 -13.36 1.80 19.12
N ALA A 209 -14.59 1.28 19.01
CA ALA A 209 -14.94 0.14 18.17
C ALA A 209 -16.36 0.29 17.60
N GLN A 210 -16.64 1.44 16.98
CA GLN A 210 -17.93 1.71 16.37
C GLN A 210 -18.18 0.79 15.16
N VAL A 211 -19.37 0.23 15.12
CA VAL A 211 -19.90 -0.54 13.99
C VAL A 211 -21.05 0.24 13.37
N PHE A 212 -20.87 0.60 12.10
CA PHE A 212 -21.86 1.28 11.29
C PHE A 212 -22.68 0.24 10.53
N THR A 213 -24.00 0.39 10.53
CA THR A 213 -24.93 -0.45 9.77
C THR A 213 -25.77 0.44 8.85
N ALA A 214 -25.70 0.19 7.55
CA ALA A 214 -26.50 0.87 6.55
C ALA A 214 -27.64 -0.03 6.06
N LYS A 215 -28.80 0.55 5.82
CA LYS A 215 -29.96 -0.09 5.17
C LYS A 215 -30.30 0.70 3.92
N ALA A 216 -30.25 0.06 2.75
CA ALA A 216 -30.70 0.62 1.49
C ALA A 216 -32.18 0.26 1.28
N SER A 217 -33.05 1.27 1.10
CA SER A 217 -34.50 1.11 0.86
C SER A 217 -34.92 1.63 -0.51
N LEU A 218 -36.07 1.15 -1.02
CA LEU A 218 -36.70 1.62 -2.25
C LEU A 218 -38.18 1.99 -2.03
N GLY A 219 -38.56 3.13 -2.59
CA GLY A 219 -39.93 3.63 -2.66
C GLY A 219 -40.54 4.03 -1.32
N ASP A 220 -41.79 4.49 -1.37
CA ASP A 220 -42.45 5.15 -0.24
C ASP A 220 -42.74 4.24 0.96
N ASN A 221 -42.65 2.92 0.77
CA ASN A 221 -42.86 1.92 1.82
C ASN A 221 -41.55 1.54 2.55
N ASP A 222 -40.43 2.21 2.25
CA ASP A 222 -39.12 1.95 2.83
C ASP A 222 -38.70 0.47 2.76
N GLN A 223 -39.01 -0.19 1.64
CA GLN A 223 -38.67 -1.60 1.46
C GLN A 223 -37.15 -1.76 1.46
N ILE A 224 -36.61 -2.38 2.51
CA ILE A 224 -35.17 -2.66 2.62
C ILE A 224 -34.79 -3.70 1.56
N ILE A 225 -33.90 -3.30 0.67
CA ILE A 225 -33.35 -4.15 -0.39
C ILE A 225 -31.93 -4.62 -0.10
N GLY A 226 -31.22 -3.94 0.80
CA GLY A 226 -29.85 -4.30 1.17
C GLY A 226 -29.48 -3.81 2.56
N VAL A 227 -28.65 -4.58 3.27
CA VAL A 227 -28.10 -4.21 4.58
C VAL A 227 -26.61 -4.47 4.55
N GLY A 228 -25.82 -3.52 5.05
CA GLY A 228 -24.37 -3.59 5.07
C GLY A 228 -23.79 -3.08 6.38
N LYS A 229 -22.70 -3.68 6.84
CA LYS A 229 -21.96 -3.25 8.03
C LYS A 229 -20.55 -2.81 7.65
N GLY A 230 -19.97 -1.90 8.42
CA GLY A 230 -18.59 -1.48 8.23
C GLY A 230 -18.03 -0.69 9.42
N SER A 231 -16.71 -0.53 9.45
CA SER A 231 -16.01 0.31 10.43
C SER A 231 -16.16 1.81 10.18
N SER A 232 -16.84 2.21 9.09
CA SER A 232 -17.21 3.59 8.80
C SER A 232 -18.58 3.66 8.13
N LYS A 233 -19.26 4.82 8.24
CA LYS A 233 -20.53 5.09 7.53
C LYS A 233 -20.46 4.73 6.05
N ARG A 234 -19.32 5.07 5.42
CA ARG A 234 -19.06 4.80 4.00
C ARG A 234 -19.00 3.30 3.73
N LYS A 235 -18.19 2.52 4.47
CA LYS A 235 -18.06 1.06 4.29
C LYS A 235 -19.42 0.36 4.46
N ALA A 236 -20.21 0.77 5.45
CA ALA A 236 -21.56 0.25 5.65
C ALA A 236 -22.50 0.53 4.47
N GLN A 237 -22.53 1.76 3.95
CA GLN A 237 -23.37 2.13 2.79
C GLN A 237 -23.02 1.34 1.53
N LEU A 238 -21.73 1.09 1.28
CA LEU A 238 -21.30 0.32 0.11
C LEU A 238 -21.75 -1.15 0.20
N ALA A 239 -21.58 -1.78 1.36
CA ALA A 239 -22.06 -3.14 1.59
C ALA A 239 -23.59 -3.23 1.44
N ALA A 240 -24.34 -2.22 1.88
CA ALA A 240 -25.79 -2.18 1.67
C ALA A 240 -26.18 -2.00 0.20
N ALA A 241 -25.43 -1.18 -0.54
CA ALA A 241 -25.65 -0.96 -1.97
C ALA A 241 -25.41 -2.23 -2.80
N GLU A 242 -24.32 -2.95 -2.52
CA GLU A 242 -24.01 -4.23 -3.14
C GLU A 242 -25.09 -5.28 -2.87
N ALA A 243 -25.50 -5.41 -1.60
CA ALA A 243 -26.58 -6.30 -1.20
C ALA A 243 -27.89 -5.96 -1.93
N GLY A 244 -28.21 -4.66 -2.01
CA GLY A 244 -29.37 -4.13 -2.73
C GLY A 244 -29.35 -4.48 -4.22
N TRP A 245 -28.21 -4.29 -4.87
CA TRP A 245 -28.08 -4.57 -6.30
C TRP A 245 -28.27 -6.05 -6.61
N LYS A 246 -27.61 -6.93 -5.82
CA LYS A 246 -27.75 -8.39 -5.94
C LYS A 246 -29.17 -8.87 -5.66
N ALA A 247 -29.92 -8.18 -4.81
CA ALA A 247 -31.32 -8.49 -4.55
C ALA A 247 -32.20 -8.13 -5.76
N LEU A 248 -32.03 -6.93 -6.33
CA LEU A 248 -32.76 -6.50 -7.52
C LEU A 248 -32.46 -7.35 -8.75
N ASP A 249 -31.19 -7.71 -8.98
CA ASP A 249 -30.82 -8.53 -10.14
C ASP A 249 -31.41 -9.95 -10.06
N ARG A 250 -31.45 -10.55 -8.87
CA ARG A 250 -32.10 -11.86 -8.65
C ARG A 250 -33.61 -11.82 -8.87
N GLN A 251 -34.29 -10.78 -8.38
CA GLN A 251 -35.73 -10.61 -8.61
C GLN A 251 -36.04 -10.45 -10.11
N HIS A 252 -35.27 -9.62 -10.81
CA HIS A 252 -35.45 -9.40 -12.25
C HIS A 252 -35.30 -10.71 -13.06
N LYS A 253 -34.28 -11.51 -12.77
CA LYS A 253 -34.06 -12.82 -13.42
C LYS A 253 -35.20 -13.81 -13.15
N SER A 254 -35.70 -13.85 -11.91
CA SER A 254 -36.85 -14.70 -11.53
C SER A 254 -38.12 -14.30 -12.30
N ASP A 255 -38.41 -13.00 -12.40
CA ASP A 255 -39.62 -12.51 -13.06
C ASP A 255 -39.57 -12.70 -14.59
N ALA A 256 -38.38 -12.57 -15.18
CA ALA A 256 -38.17 -12.88 -16.60
C ALA A 256 -38.35 -14.37 -16.91
N LEU A 257 -37.90 -15.27 -16.01
CA LEU A 257 -38.08 -16.71 -16.18
C LEU A 257 -39.55 -17.12 -16.11
N LYS A 258 -40.30 -16.59 -15.14
CA LYS A 258 -41.74 -16.84 -14.98
C LYS A 258 -42.57 -16.39 -16.19
N LYS A 259 -42.17 -15.30 -16.86
CA LYS A 259 -42.82 -14.78 -18.09
C LYS A 259 -42.53 -15.63 -19.34
N ARG A 260 -41.49 -16.46 -19.36
CA ARG A 260 -41.15 -17.33 -20.50
C ARG A 260 -41.79 -18.72 -20.42
N THR A 261 -42.15 -19.16 -19.22
CA THR A 261 -42.84 -20.43 -18.95
C THR A 261 -44.37 -20.32 -18.95
N LYS A 262 -44.91 -19.14 -19.28
CA LYS A 262 -46.33 -18.84 -19.34
C LYS A 262 -46.68 -18.32 -20.72
#